data_AF-A0A2D9A4B7-F1
#
_entry.id   AF-A0A2D9A4B7-F1
#
_cell.length_a   1.000
_cell.length_b   1.000
_cell.length_c   1.000
_cell.angle_alpha   90.00
_cell.angle_beta   90.00
_cell.angle_gamma   90.00
#
_symmetry.space_group_name_H-M   'P 1'
#
loop_
_entity.id
_entity.type
_entity.pdbx_description
1 polymer ?
#
loop_
_entity_poly.entity_id
_entity_poly.type
_entity_poly.pdbx_seq_one_letter_code
_entity_poly.pdbx_strand_id
1 'polypeptide(L)' 'MPGSFQDLQDRLAQRMTESSPEMELRLNAAAAELERAKDFDRQVVNSQDKLAQAVAEIDRAIAEERQRQDRTSIQLL' A
#
# COMPACT_ATOMS: atom_id res chain seq x y z
N MET A 1 -2.30 -0.24 0.04
CA MET A 1 -3.45 0.35 -0.67
C MET A 1 -4.07 1.44 0.19
N PRO A 2 -4.47 2.60 -0.35
CA PRO A 2 -5.29 3.55 0.40
C PRO A 2 -6.71 2.97 0.62
N GLY A 3 -7.47 3.49 1.58
CA GLY A 3 -8.86 3.09 1.81
C GLY A 3 -9.78 3.40 0.62
N SER A 4 -9.49 4.49 -0.09
CA SER A 4 -10.09 4.87 -1.36
C SER A 4 -9.10 5.74 -2.16
N PHE A 5 -9.37 5.99 -3.44
CA PHE A 5 -8.57 6.94 -4.21
C PHE A 5 -8.75 8.38 -3.68
N GLN A 6 -9.95 8.72 -3.20
CA GLN A 6 -10.24 10.01 -2.57
C GLN A 6 -9.42 10.19 -1.28
N ASP A 7 -9.34 9.17 -0.43
CA ASP A 7 -8.53 9.19 0.80
C ASP A 7 -7.06 9.51 0.49
N LEU A 8 -6.54 8.99 -0.63
CA LEU A 8 -5.17 9.27 -1.05
C LEU A 8 -5.03 10.73 -1.48
N GLN A 9 -5.95 11.24 -2.30
CA GLN A 9 -5.93 12.63 -2.77
C GLN A 9 -6.00 13.61 -1.60
N ASP A 10 -6.91 13.39 -0.65
CA ASP A 10 -7.09 14.25 0.51
C ASP A 10 -5.82 14.31 1.38
N ARG A 11 -5.19 13.14 1.59
CA ARG A 11 -3.94 13.06 2.37
C ARG A 11 -2.76 13.73 1.69
N LEU A 12 -2.69 13.69 0.35
CA LEU A 12 -1.63 14.38 -0.38
C LEU A 12 -1.85 15.89 -0.33
N ALA A 13 -3.08 16.35 -0.54
CA ALA A 13 -3.43 17.77 -0.43
C ALA A 13 -3.11 18.34 0.96
N GLN A 14 -3.41 17.60 2.03
CA GLN A 14 -3.12 18.01 3.41
C GLN A 14 -1.62 18.17 3.72
N ARG A 15 -0.73 17.52 2.97
CA ARG A 15 0.72 17.65 3.20
C ARG A 15 1.26 19.02 2.78
N MET A 16 0.57 19.72 1.87
CA MET A 16 0.97 21.04 1.34
C MET A 16 2.43 21.09 0.84
N THR A 17 2.99 19.94 0.47
CA THR A 17 4.41 19.78 0.08
C THR A 17 4.61 19.72 -1.43
N GLU A 18 3.52 19.68 -2.20
CA GLU A 18 3.53 19.42 -3.64
C GLU A 18 2.74 20.53 -4.35
N SER A 19 3.28 21.00 -5.47
CA SER A 19 2.57 21.86 -6.42
C SER A 19 1.49 21.08 -7.17
N SER A 20 0.54 21.77 -7.81
CA SER A 20 -0.55 21.12 -8.55
C SER A 20 -0.06 20.12 -9.63
N PRO A 21 0.99 20.41 -10.43
CA PRO A 21 1.53 19.43 -11.38
C PRO A 21 2.17 18.21 -10.71
N GLU A 22 2.85 18.40 -9.58
CA GLU A 22 3.44 17.29 -8.82
C GLU A 22 2.36 16.39 -8.20
N MET A 23 1.26 16.99 -7.75
CA MET A 23 0.08 16.28 -7.25
C MET A 23 -0.53 15.36 -8.32
N GLU A 24 -0.74 15.88 -9.54
CA GLU A 24 -1.26 15.10 -10.66
C GLU A 24 -0.33 13.93 -11.02
N LEU A 25 0.98 14.19 -11.08
CA LEU A 25 1.97 13.15 -11.35
C LEU A 25 1.92 12.04 -10.29
N ARG A 26 1.78 12.41 -9.02
CA ARG A 26 1.70 11.45 -7.92
C ARG A 26 0.42 10.63 -7.93
N LEU A 27 -0.72 11.26 -8.23
CA LEU A 27 -2.00 10.55 -8.35
C LEU A 27 -2.00 9.58 -9.54
N ASN A 28 -1.43 9.98 -10.67
CA ASN A 28 -1.28 9.12 -11.84
C ASN A 28 -0.35 7.92 -11.55
N ALA A 29 0.79 8.17 -10.90
CA ALA A 29 1.69 7.09 -10.49
C ALA A 29 1.01 6.12 -9.51
N ALA A 30 0.29 6.65 -8.51
CA ALA A 30 -0.44 5.82 -7.56
C ALA A 30 -1.54 4.99 -8.25
N ALA A 31 -2.29 5.55 -9.19
CA ALA A 31 -3.29 4.78 -9.96
C ALA A 31 -2.65 3.59 -10.68
N ALA A 32 -1.53 3.81 -11.38
CA ALA A 32 -0.79 2.75 -12.06
C ALA A 32 -0.21 1.70 -11.08
N GLU A 33 0.20 2.10 -9.88
CA GLU A 33 0.62 1.16 -8.83
C GLU A 33 -0.53 0.31 -8.30
N LEU A 34 -1.73 0.90 -8.14
CA LEU A 34 -2.94 0.18 -7.72
C LEU A 34 -3.37 -0.86 -8.75
N GLU A 35 -3.23 -0.58 -10.04
CA GLU A 35 -3.50 -1.57 -11.11
C GLU A 35 -2.59 -2.79 -11.03
N ARG A 36 -1.34 -2.60 -10.58
CA ARG A 36 -0.37 -3.66 -10.32
C ARG A 36 -0.52 -4.32 -8.95
N ALA A 37 -1.45 -3.88 -8.10
CA ALA A 37 -1.64 -4.47 -6.78
C ALA A 37 -1.94 -5.97 -6.82
N LYS A 38 -2.57 -6.44 -7.91
CA LYS A 38 -2.84 -7.85 -8.19
C LYS A 38 -1.57 -8.72 -8.39
N ASP A 39 -0.43 -8.09 -8.65
CA ASP A 39 0.85 -8.77 -8.87
C ASP A 39 1.57 -9.07 -7.55
N PHE A 40 1.05 -8.59 -6.41
CA PHE A 40 1.60 -8.84 -5.08
C PHE A 40 0.83 -9.95 -4.37
N ASP A 41 1.55 -10.77 -3.59
CA ASP A 41 0.97 -11.88 -2.83
C ASP A 41 -0.01 -11.42 -1.73
N ARG A 42 0.22 -10.21 -1.22
CA ARG A 42 -0.55 -9.61 -0.12
C ARG A 42 -0.80 -8.14 -0.38
N GLN A 43 -2.01 -7.69 -0.08
CA GLN A 43 -2.40 -6.29 -0.13
C GLN A 43 -2.90 -5.88 1.26
N VAL A 44 -2.40 -4.75 1.77
CA VAL A 44 -2.81 -4.17 3.06
C VAL A 44 -3.49 -2.84 2.80
N VAL A 45 -4.63 -2.61 3.43
CA VAL A 45 -5.39 -1.37 3.29
C VAL A 45 -5.06 -0.42 4.45
N ASN A 46 -4.46 0.72 4.12
CA ASN A 46 -4.17 1.81 5.05
C ASN A 46 -5.18 2.94 4.81
N SER A 47 -6.39 2.77 5.38
CA SER A 47 -7.41 3.81 5.38
C SER A 47 -7.05 4.94 6.35
N GLN A 48 -7.67 6.10 6.13
CA GLN A 48 -7.55 7.25 7.04
C GLN A 48 -7.88 6.84 8.49
N ASP A 49 -7.07 7.32 9.45
CA ASP A 49 -7.19 7.09 10.89
C ASP A 49 -7.19 5.62 11.36
N LYS A 50 -6.81 4.68 10.48
CA LYS A 50 -6.76 3.24 10.75
C LYS A 50 -5.36 2.64 10.72
N LEU A 51 -4.34 3.45 11.02
CA LEU A 51 -2.93 3.02 11.00
C LEU A 51 -2.69 1.76 11.85
N ALA A 52 -3.24 1.70 13.06
CA ALA A 52 -3.08 0.55 13.94
C ALA A 52 -3.66 -0.75 13.34
N GLN A 53 -4.74 -0.66 12.57
CA GLN A 53 -5.33 -1.81 11.88
C GLN A 53 -4.43 -2.28 10.73
N ALA A 54 -3.88 -1.35 9.95
CA ALA A 54 -2.94 -1.68 8.88
C ALA A 54 -1.66 -2.34 9.43
N VAL A 55 -1.14 -1.86 10.57
CA VAL A 55 0.01 -2.48 11.25
C VAL A 55 -0.33 -3.91 11.70
N ALA A 56 -1.48 -4.11 12.35
CA ALA A 56 -1.90 -5.44 12.78
C ALA A 56 -2.11 -6.40 11.60
N GLU A 57 -2.60 -5.92 10.45
CA GLU A 57 -2.73 -6.70 9.23
C GLU A 57 -1.37 -7.12 8.67
N ILE A 58 -0.37 -6.23 8.70
CA ILE A 58 1.01 -6.53 8.30
C ILE A 58 1.61 -7.61 9.22
N ASP A 59 1.49 -7.44 10.54
CA ASP A 59 2.01 -8.42 11.50
C ASP A 59 1.39 -9.80 11.29
N ARG A 60 0.08 -9.83 11.04
CA ARG A 60 -0.65 -11.06 10.71
C ARG A 60 -0.15 -11.68 9.40
N ALA A 61 -0.01 -10.89 8.33
CA ALA A 61 0.47 -11.39 7.04
C ALA A 61 1.88 -12.01 7.17
N ILE A 62 2.77 -11.36 7.92
CA ILE A 62 4.12 -11.88 8.21
C ILE A 62 4.05 -13.18 9.01
N ALA A 63 3.20 -13.25 10.04
CA ALA A 63 3.06 -14.46 10.86
C ALA A 63 2.54 -15.65 10.03
N GLU A 64 1.54 -15.42 9.18
CA GLU A 64 1.01 -16.44 8.27
C GLU A 64 2.08 -16.90 7.27
N GLU A 65 2.84 -15.98 6.68
CA GLU A 65 3.90 -16.32 5.73
C GLU A 65 5.07 -17.09 6.39
N ARG A 66 5.34 -16.84 7.68
CA ARG A 66 6.34 -17.61 8.45
C ARG A 66 5.90 -19.04 8.73
N GLN A 67 4.60 -19.30 8.83
CA GLN A 67 4.03 -20.62 9.11
C GLN A 67 3.76 -21.44 7.84
N ARG A 68 3.88 -20.81 6.67
CA ARG A 68 3.62 -21.41 5.36
C ARG A 68 4.62 -22.54 5.06
N GLN A 69 4.11 -23.77 4.91
CA GLN A 69 4.93 -24.98 4.77
C GLN A 69 5.48 -25.19 3.35
N ASP A 70 4.86 -24.59 2.33
CA ASP A 70 5.21 -24.67 0.91
C ASP A 70 6.07 -23.48 0.44
N ARG A 71 6.72 -22.76 1.37
CA ARG A 71 7.45 -21.54 1.04
C ARG A 71 8.67 -21.85 0.14
N THR A 72 8.71 -21.26 -1.04
CA THR A 72 9.89 -21.32 -1.91
C THR A 72 11.07 -20.63 -1.21
N SER A 73 12.20 -21.32 -1.11
CA SER A 73 13.44 -20.74 -0.61
C SER A 73 13.88 -19.60 -1.51
N ILE A 74 13.96 -18.39 -0.97
CA ILE A 74 14.47 -17.22 -1.69
C ILE A 74 15.95 -17.45 -1.95
N GLN A 75 16.34 -17.58 -3.21
CA GLN A 75 17.74 -17.52 -3.63
C GLN A 75 18.02 -16.09 -4.07
N LEU A 76 18.92 -15.41 -3.35
CA LEU A 76 19.50 -14.17 -3.82
C LEU A 76 20.53 -14.54 -4.89
N LEU A 77 20.28 -14.13 -6.14
CA LEU A 77 21.19 -14.26 -7.28
C LEU A 77 22.40 -13.33 -7.13
#